data_AF-A0A815P7C7-F1
#
_entry.id   AF-A0A815P7C7-F1
#
_cell.length_a   1.000
_cell.length_b   1.000
_cell.length_c   1.000
_cell.angle_alpha   90.00
_cell.angle_beta   90.00
_cell.angle_gamma   90.00
#
_symmetry.space_group_name_H-M   'P 1'
#
loop_
_entity.id
_entity.type
_entity.pdbx_description
1 polymer ?
#
loop_
_entity_poly.entity_id
_entity_poly.type
_entity_poly.pdbx_seq_one_letter_code
_entity_poly.pdbx_strand_id
1 'polypeptide(L)'
;MNQSFFLSNNCTYISSHRCSVKLVFWYERRNYIVTFPGDILHDQSINDNRHFIMIETATNTFFSYDINHSCKDEDDCARIFAEKTILEMTQRFMNISNVYFDLQRILNRKSNSSDDLVCFDANDSIRQCSVTGITGSCQIIDDLIKYKLHRRSCQRSTQQSSSINIYDSGNFAMMTVKCNRMLCNGPLTIEAVKKVLYRYNITDIYGRLPSNSSYLSVKFYLILLTLFLSFYFK
;
A
#
# COMPACT_ATOMS: atom_id res chain seq x y z
N MET A 1 12.96 -11.54 21.31
CA MET A 1 14.18 -10.85 20.87
C MET A 1 13.80 -9.43 20.49
N ASN A 2 14.23 -8.43 21.27
CA ASN A 2 14.01 -7.00 20.97
C ASN A 2 14.97 -6.59 19.85
N GLN A 3 14.44 -6.06 18.75
CA GLN A 3 15.24 -5.67 17.59
C GLN A 3 14.79 -4.28 17.15
N SER A 4 15.69 -3.30 17.26
CA SER A 4 15.45 -1.87 17.03
C SER A 4 15.96 -1.42 15.65
N PHE A 5 15.31 -0.41 15.09
CA PHE A 5 15.75 0.28 13.88
C PHE A 5 16.87 1.29 14.20
N PHE A 6 17.80 1.50 13.26
CA PHE A 6 18.83 2.55 13.38
C PHE A 6 18.20 3.93 13.14
N LEU A 7 18.31 4.82 14.12
CA LEU A 7 17.92 6.23 14.02
C LEU A 7 19.10 7.06 13.51
N SER A 8 18.94 7.63 12.31
CA SER A 8 19.86 8.66 11.77
C SER A 8 19.31 10.04 12.14
N ASN A 9 19.83 10.63 13.22
CA ASN A 9 19.46 11.95 13.72
C ASN A 9 20.08 13.09 12.89
N ASN A 10 19.68 13.25 11.62
CA ASN A 10 19.99 14.47 10.87
C ASN A 10 18.73 14.98 10.16
N CYS A 11 17.85 15.62 10.93
CA CYS A 11 16.71 16.38 10.45
C CYS A 11 16.97 17.90 10.50
N THR A 12 18.22 18.32 10.28
CA THR A 12 18.71 19.66 10.64
C THR A 12 18.52 20.73 9.57
N TYR A 13 18.07 20.36 8.36
CA TYR A 13 17.85 21.32 7.27
C TYR A 13 16.48 21.07 6.63
N ILE A 14 15.52 21.94 6.91
CA ILE A 14 14.29 22.07 6.12
C ILE A 14 14.35 23.45 5.50
N SER A 15 14.40 23.53 4.17
CA SER A 15 14.37 24.82 3.48
C SER A 15 12.95 25.39 3.52
N SER A 16 12.84 26.70 3.79
CA SER A 16 11.57 27.44 3.83
C SER A 16 10.82 27.52 2.50
N HIS A 17 11.36 26.94 1.44
CA HIS A 17 10.77 26.94 0.12
C HIS A 17 10.10 25.61 -0.24
N ARG A 18 10.37 24.53 0.51
CA ARG A 18 9.83 23.19 0.23
C ARG A 18 9.62 22.41 1.53
N CYS A 19 8.48 22.63 2.18
CA CYS A 19 8.08 21.83 3.33
C CYS A 19 7.48 20.49 2.89
N SER A 20 8.35 19.53 2.60
CA SER A 20 7.95 18.17 2.23
C SER A 20 8.95 17.14 2.73
N VAL A 21 8.49 15.91 2.93
CA VAL A 21 9.32 14.77 3.31
C VAL A 21 8.88 13.52 2.59
N LYS A 22 9.86 12.70 2.22
CA LYS A 22 9.69 11.33 1.76
C LYS A 22 10.26 10.37 2.78
N LEU A 23 9.47 9.37 3.15
CA LEU A 23 9.87 8.28 4.03
C LEU A 23 9.74 6.97 3.27
N VAL A 24 10.78 6.15 3.28
CA VAL A 24 10.71 4.80 2.70
C VAL A 24 11.15 3.79 3.74
N PHE A 25 10.25 2.91 4.15
CA PHE A 25 10.51 1.83 5.10
C PHE A 25 10.66 0.51 4.34
N TRP A 26 11.73 -0.24 4.61
CA TRP A 26 11.96 -1.57 4.05
C TRP A 26 11.97 -2.59 5.18
N TYR A 27 10.95 -3.44 5.22
CA TYR A 27 10.65 -4.26 6.38
C TYR A 27 11.61 -5.45 6.54
N GLU A 28 12.09 -6.05 5.45
CA GLU A 28 13.09 -7.12 5.50
C GLU A 28 14.47 -6.61 5.89
N ARG A 29 14.84 -5.44 5.38
CA ARG A 29 16.13 -4.81 5.66
C ARG A 29 16.17 -4.12 7.01
N ARG A 30 14.99 -3.91 7.63
CA ARG A 30 14.80 -3.22 8.91
C ARG A 30 15.48 -1.85 8.91
N ASN A 31 15.34 -1.17 7.78
CA ASN A 31 15.87 0.17 7.60
C ASN A 31 14.78 1.07 7.03
N TYR A 32 15.02 2.36 7.16
CA TYR A 32 14.21 3.37 6.52
C TYR A 32 15.11 4.47 6.00
N ILE A 33 14.62 5.20 5.02
CA ILE A 33 15.27 6.36 4.42
C ILE A 33 14.33 7.55 4.61
N VAL A 34 14.89 8.67 5.03
CA VAL A 34 14.21 9.96 5.12
C VAL A 34 14.88 10.87 4.10
N THR A 35 14.07 11.55 3.29
CA THR A 35 14.56 12.51 2.30
C THR A 35 13.72 13.75 2.37
N PHE A 36 14.36 14.92 2.49
CA PHE A 36 13.72 16.23 2.40
C PHE A 36 14.01 16.81 1.01
N PRO A 37 13.02 16.84 0.09
CA PRO A 37 13.23 17.33 -1.27
C PRO A 37 13.65 18.80 -1.26
N GLY A 38 14.84 19.09 -1.82
CA GLY A 38 15.42 20.44 -1.83
C GLY A 38 16.86 20.49 -1.32
N ASP A 39 17.33 19.46 -0.61
CA ASP A 39 18.69 19.45 -0.03
C ASP A 39 19.80 18.97 -0.96
N ILE A 40 19.50 18.36 -2.12
CA ILE A 40 20.50 17.92 -3.10
C ILE A 40 19.95 18.10 -4.52
N LEU A 41 20.84 18.56 -5.42
CA LEU A 41 20.67 19.07 -6.79
C LEU A 41 19.76 18.30 -7.80
N HIS A 42 19.04 17.23 -7.45
CA HIS A 42 18.28 16.44 -8.43
C HIS A 42 16.90 15.90 -8.01
N ASP A 43 16.35 16.22 -6.83
CA ASP A 43 15.01 15.73 -6.50
C ASP A 43 13.89 16.65 -7.01
N GLN A 44 13.04 16.11 -7.90
CA GLN A 44 11.81 16.74 -8.34
C GLN A 44 10.91 17.00 -7.12
N SER A 45 10.27 18.16 -7.08
CA SER A 45 9.40 18.57 -5.97
C SER A 45 8.30 17.54 -5.72
N ILE A 46 8.23 17.04 -4.49
CA ILE A 46 7.13 16.20 -4.03
C ILE A 46 5.97 17.12 -3.65
N ASN A 47 5.02 17.31 -4.56
CA ASN A 47 3.87 18.18 -4.32
C ASN A 47 2.63 17.45 -3.79
N ASP A 48 2.65 16.11 -3.77
CA ASP A 48 1.47 15.32 -3.45
C ASP A 48 1.66 14.47 -2.19
N ASN A 49 0.70 14.60 -1.28
CA ASN A 49 0.50 13.67 -0.17
C ASN A 49 0.07 12.31 -0.72
N ARG A 50 0.91 11.30 -0.57
CA ARG A 50 0.59 9.95 -1.02
C ARG A 50 1.28 8.91 -0.15
N HIS A 51 0.69 7.74 -0.14
CA HIS A 51 1.30 6.54 0.40
C HIS A 51 1.26 5.46 -0.67
N PHE A 52 2.32 4.67 -0.70
CA PHE A 52 2.48 3.54 -1.59
C PHE A 52 2.99 2.34 -0.79
N ILE A 53 2.22 1.26 -0.80
CA ILE A 53 2.63 -0.02 -0.22
C ILE A 53 2.95 -0.97 -1.37
N MET A 54 4.06 -1.67 -1.28
CA MET A 54 4.40 -2.76 -2.19
C MET A 54 4.78 -4.00 -1.40
N ILE A 55 4.11 -5.11 -1.70
CA ILE A 55 4.37 -6.44 -1.13
C ILE A 55 4.60 -7.41 -2.29
N GLU A 56 5.80 -7.95 -2.47
CA GLU A 56 6.09 -9.07 -3.39
C GLU A 56 6.17 -10.36 -2.57
N THR A 57 5.48 -11.40 -3.03
CA THR A 57 5.37 -12.69 -2.32
C THR A 57 5.97 -13.85 -3.11
N ALA A 58 6.53 -13.58 -4.28
CA ALA A 58 7.22 -14.57 -5.12
C ALA A 58 8.69 -14.77 -4.68
N THR A 59 9.56 -15.19 -5.59
CA THR A 59 10.95 -15.61 -5.33
C THR A 59 11.82 -14.56 -4.63
N ASN A 60 11.54 -13.27 -4.86
CA ASN A 60 12.21 -12.16 -4.17
C ASN A 60 11.20 -11.44 -3.29
N THR A 61 10.89 -12.01 -2.12
CA THR A 61 9.93 -11.39 -1.19
C THR A 61 10.36 -10.00 -0.80
N PHE A 62 9.41 -9.10 -0.74
CA PHE A 62 9.67 -7.68 -0.60
C PHE A 62 8.50 -6.99 0.10
N PHE A 63 8.75 -6.13 1.10
CA PHE A 63 7.71 -5.28 1.67
C PHE A 63 8.26 -3.90 2.00
N SER A 64 7.68 -2.90 1.33
CA SER A 64 7.97 -1.49 1.60
C SER A 64 6.72 -0.64 1.77
N TYR A 65 6.93 0.45 2.51
CA TYR A 65 6.05 1.61 2.56
C TYR A 65 6.83 2.83 2.07
N ASP A 66 6.35 3.48 1.02
CA ASP A 66 6.83 4.78 0.51
C ASP A 66 5.75 5.82 0.84
N ILE A 67 6.10 6.83 1.63
CA ILE A 67 5.20 7.87 2.12
C ILE A 67 5.77 9.21 1.70
N ASN A 68 4.96 9.99 1.01
CA ASN A 68 5.21 11.38 0.69
C ASN A 68 4.27 12.26 1.50
N HIS A 69 4.83 13.28 2.13
CA HIS A 69 4.06 14.29 2.83
C HIS A 69 4.52 15.70 2.45
N SER A 70 3.58 16.60 2.20
CA SER A 70 3.81 18.02 1.93
C SER A 70 2.92 18.86 2.83
N CYS A 71 3.52 19.85 3.48
CA CYS A 71 2.85 20.84 4.32
C CYS A 71 2.74 22.17 3.59
N LYS A 72 1.75 23.00 3.99
CA LYS A 72 1.47 24.27 3.35
C LYS A 72 2.32 25.43 3.88
N ASP A 73 2.53 25.52 5.19
CA ASP A 73 2.84 26.83 5.80
C ASP A 73 3.98 26.87 6.84
N GLU A 74 4.56 25.73 7.26
CA GLU A 74 5.58 25.72 8.34
C GLU A 74 6.71 24.72 8.13
N ASP A 75 7.96 25.17 8.26
CA ASP A 75 9.18 24.36 8.07
C ASP A 75 9.23 23.14 9.00
N ASP A 76 8.74 23.27 10.24
CA ASP A 76 8.81 22.18 11.22
C ASP A 76 7.77 21.08 11.00
N CYS A 77 6.73 21.33 10.20
CA CYS A 77 5.64 20.37 9.98
C CYS A 77 6.14 19.04 9.37
N ALA A 78 6.99 19.11 8.34
CA ALA A 78 7.55 17.92 7.70
C ALA A 78 8.47 17.13 8.63
N ARG A 79 9.24 17.80 9.51
CA ARG A 79 10.05 17.15 10.55
C ARG A 79 9.18 16.43 11.56
N ILE A 80 8.19 17.13 12.13
CA ILE A 80 7.29 16.58 13.15
C ILE A 80 6.53 15.38 12.59
N PHE A 81 6.06 15.47 11.35
CA PHE A 81 5.44 14.34 10.65
C PHE A 81 6.41 13.17 10.54
N ALA A 82 7.65 13.41 10.07
CA ALA A 82 8.66 12.38 9.92
C ALA A 82 8.96 11.66 11.23
N GLU A 83 9.25 12.41 12.31
CA GLU A 83 9.54 11.85 13.63
C GLU A 83 8.41 10.97 14.15
N LYS A 84 7.17 11.46 14.06
CA LYS A 84 5.98 10.73 14.49
C LYS A 84 5.78 9.45 13.67
N THR A 85 5.88 9.54 12.34
CA THR A 85 5.68 8.39 11.45
C THR A 85 6.79 7.35 11.61
N ILE A 86 8.05 7.76 11.80
CA ILE A 86 9.15 6.83 12.09
C ILE A 86 8.86 6.07 13.38
N LEU A 87 8.51 6.77 14.46
CA LEU A 87 8.16 6.12 15.73
C LEU A 87 7.01 5.13 15.55
N GLU A 88 5.93 5.53 14.89
CA GLU A 88 4.79 4.66 14.62
C GLU A 88 5.20 3.40 13.81
N MET A 89 5.89 3.60 12.69
CA MET A 89 6.21 2.52 11.75
C MET A 89 7.26 1.55 12.28
N THR A 90 8.19 2.03 13.11
CA THR A 90 9.23 1.19 13.74
C THR A 90 8.71 0.44 14.97
N GLN A 91 7.70 0.97 15.66
CA GLN A 91 7.03 0.29 16.78
C GLN A 91 5.97 -0.71 16.35
N ARG A 92 5.44 -0.60 15.12
CA ARG A 92 4.49 -1.57 14.56
C ARG A 92 5.12 -2.97 14.52
N PHE A 93 4.73 -3.81 15.48
CA PHE A 93 5.09 -5.22 15.46
C PHE A 93 4.32 -5.94 14.35
N MET A 94 4.98 -6.15 13.21
CA MET A 94 4.45 -6.94 12.10
C MET A 94 5.19 -8.25 11.97
N ASN A 95 4.47 -9.36 12.09
CA ASN A 95 4.98 -10.67 11.72
C ASN A 95 4.91 -10.83 10.20
N ILE A 96 5.88 -10.24 9.51
CA ILE A 96 5.99 -10.21 8.04
C ILE A 96 6.00 -11.64 7.46
N SER A 97 6.61 -12.60 8.14
CA SER A 97 6.61 -14.00 7.71
C SER A 97 5.20 -14.58 7.60
N ASN A 98 4.32 -14.26 8.56
CA ASN A 98 2.92 -14.69 8.52
C ASN A 98 2.14 -13.95 7.42
N VAL A 99 2.41 -12.66 7.21
CA VAL A 99 1.84 -11.89 6.10
C VAL A 99 2.18 -12.57 4.77
N TYR A 100 3.45 -12.92 4.55
CA TYR A 100 3.86 -13.64 3.35
C TYR A 100 3.19 -15.00 3.22
N PHE A 101 3.16 -15.79 4.29
CA PHE A 101 2.54 -17.10 4.24
C PHE A 101 1.06 -17.03 3.85
N ASP A 102 0.28 -16.14 4.48
CA ASP A 102 -1.15 -16.00 4.19
C ASP A 102 -1.38 -15.47 2.76
N LEU A 103 -0.58 -14.49 2.31
CA LEU A 103 -0.69 -13.94 0.95
C LEU A 103 -0.24 -14.95 -0.13
N GLN A 104 0.85 -15.70 0.09
CA GLN A 104 1.30 -16.73 -0.84
C GLN A 104 0.23 -17.80 -1.07
N ARG A 105 -0.54 -18.18 -0.03
CA ARG A 105 -1.65 -19.13 -0.17
C ARG A 105 -2.78 -18.62 -1.07
N ILE A 106 -2.93 -17.31 -1.18
CA ILE A 106 -3.94 -16.66 -2.01
C ILE A 106 -3.41 -16.46 -3.44
N LEU A 107 -2.21 -15.88 -3.56
CA LEU A 107 -1.66 -15.38 -4.82
C LEU A 107 -0.87 -16.44 -5.60
N ASN A 108 -0.24 -17.38 -4.90
CA ASN A 108 0.69 -18.31 -5.51
C ASN A 108 0.06 -19.67 -5.80
N ARG A 109 0.47 -20.30 -6.90
CA ARG A 109 0.25 -21.73 -7.13
C ARG A 109 1.06 -22.55 -6.13
N LYS A 110 0.52 -23.71 -5.75
CA LYS A 110 1.25 -24.72 -4.97
C LYS A 110 2.18 -25.58 -5.82
N SER A 111 2.03 -25.57 -7.15
CA SER A 111 2.74 -26.44 -8.10
C SER A 111 3.64 -25.60 -9.02
N ASN A 112 4.88 -26.08 -9.23
CA ASN A 112 5.82 -25.59 -10.25
C ASN A 112 5.54 -26.18 -11.64
N SER A 113 4.43 -26.89 -11.86
CA SER A 113 4.12 -27.44 -13.18
C SER A 113 3.93 -26.30 -14.18
N SER A 114 4.55 -26.48 -15.36
CA SER A 114 4.63 -25.54 -16.48
C SER A 114 3.29 -25.31 -17.19
N ASP A 115 2.17 -25.61 -16.52
CA ASP A 115 0.86 -25.64 -17.14
C ASP A 115 0.24 -24.24 -17.20
N ASP A 116 -0.52 -24.05 -18.26
CA ASP A 116 -1.17 -22.82 -18.66
C ASP A 116 -1.76 -22.01 -17.51
N LEU A 117 -1.32 -20.75 -17.36
CA LEU A 117 -1.99 -19.77 -16.53
C LEU A 117 -3.19 -19.26 -17.27
N VAL A 118 -4.32 -19.21 -16.58
CA VAL A 118 -5.56 -18.71 -17.14
C VAL A 118 -6.10 -17.63 -16.22
N CYS A 119 -6.51 -16.51 -16.81
CA CYS A 119 -7.00 -15.33 -16.11
C CYS A 119 -8.35 -14.90 -16.69
N PHE A 120 -9.12 -14.15 -15.91
CA PHE A 120 -10.22 -13.37 -16.46
C PHE A 120 -9.67 -12.16 -17.23
N ASP A 121 -10.26 -11.82 -18.37
CA ASP A 121 -10.04 -10.54 -19.04
C ASP A 121 -11.04 -9.48 -18.54
N ALA A 122 -11.06 -8.32 -19.21
CA ALA A 122 -11.94 -7.21 -18.84
C ALA A 122 -13.45 -7.51 -19.01
N ASN A 123 -13.80 -8.53 -19.81
CA ASN A 123 -15.18 -8.94 -20.09
C ASN A 123 -15.58 -10.21 -19.33
N ASP A 124 -14.86 -10.55 -18.26
CA ASP A 124 -15.02 -11.79 -17.50
C ASP A 124 -14.79 -13.06 -18.35
N SER A 125 -14.17 -12.94 -19.53
CA SER A 125 -13.85 -14.09 -20.37
C SER A 125 -12.55 -14.74 -19.91
N ILE A 126 -12.47 -16.06 -20.04
CA ILE A 126 -11.34 -16.86 -19.61
C ILE A 126 -10.29 -16.87 -20.71
N ARG A 127 -9.08 -16.39 -20.43
CA ARG A 127 -7.97 -16.28 -21.39
C ARG A 127 -6.70 -16.93 -20.87
N GLN A 128 -6.02 -17.64 -21.75
CA GLN A 128 -4.70 -18.20 -21.50
C GLN A 128 -3.65 -17.07 -21.45
N CYS A 129 -2.91 -17.08 -20.36
CA CYS A 129 -2.02 -16.02 -19.93
C CYS A 129 -0.54 -16.43 -20.01
N SER A 130 -0.23 -17.65 -19.59
CA SER A 130 1.07 -18.27 -19.82
C SER A 130 0.89 -19.50 -20.69
N VAL A 131 1.88 -19.76 -21.53
CA VAL A 131 2.04 -20.98 -22.35
C VAL A 131 3.49 -21.44 -22.21
N THR A 132 3.82 -22.65 -22.66
CA THR A 132 5.21 -23.11 -22.66
C THR A 132 6.14 -22.08 -23.33
N GLY A 133 7.14 -21.59 -22.59
CA GLY A 133 8.08 -20.56 -23.04
C GLY A 133 7.67 -19.10 -22.80
N ILE A 134 6.43 -18.82 -22.36
CA ILE A 134 5.94 -17.47 -22.02
C ILE A 134 5.35 -17.49 -20.63
N THR A 135 6.00 -16.83 -19.67
CA THR A 135 5.45 -16.66 -18.32
C THR A 135 4.48 -15.47 -18.27
N GLY A 136 3.54 -15.51 -17.33
CA GLY A 136 2.57 -14.44 -17.13
C GLY A 136 2.03 -14.43 -15.72
N SER A 137 1.34 -13.35 -15.38
CA SER A 137 0.60 -13.19 -14.12
C SER A 137 -0.79 -12.64 -14.41
N CYS A 138 -1.79 -13.08 -13.64
CA CYS A 138 -3.08 -12.46 -13.64
C CYS A 138 -3.02 -11.20 -12.78
N GLN A 139 -3.65 -10.13 -13.25
CA GLN A 139 -3.73 -8.85 -12.56
C GLN A 139 -5.19 -8.45 -12.39
N ILE A 140 -5.49 -7.90 -11.22
CA ILE A 140 -6.74 -7.23 -10.90
C ILE A 140 -6.41 -5.88 -10.25
N ILE A 141 -7.13 -4.84 -10.66
CA ILE A 141 -7.04 -3.49 -10.11
C ILE A 141 -8.41 -3.15 -9.50
N ASP A 142 -8.40 -2.80 -8.22
CA ASP A 142 -9.58 -2.39 -7.46
C ASP A 142 -9.49 -0.90 -7.11
N ASP A 143 -10.55 -0.14 -7.39
CA ASP A 143 -10.70 1.25 -6.97
C ASP A 143 -11.25 1.27 -5.55
N LEU A 144 -10.43 1.71 -4.60
CA LEU A 144 -10.73 1.66 -3.17
C LEU A 144 -11.61 2.82 -2.70
N ILE A 145 -11.82 3.84 -3.53
CA ILE A 145 -12.72 4.97 -3.26
C ILE A 145 -14.13 4.64 -3.73
N LYS A 146 -14.24 4.10 -4.95
CA LYS A 146 -15.53 3.77 -5.57
C LYS A 146 -16.01 2.36 -5.21
N TYR A 147 -15.19 1.58 -4.50
CA TYR A 147 -15.44 0.19 -4.14
C TYR A 147 -15.81 -0.67 -5.35
N LYS A 148 -15.09 -0.47 -6.45
CA LYS A 148 -15.39 -1.12 -7.73
C LYS A 148 -14.13 -1.69 -8.36
N LEU A 149 -14.27 -2.91 -8.86
CA LEU A 149 -13.27 -3.53 -9.73
C LEU A 149 -13.06 -2.69 -10.97
N HIS A 150 -11.84 -2.21 -11.14
CA HIS A 150 -11.48 -1.30 -12.21
C HIS A 150 -11.10 -2.06 -13.48
N ARG A 151 -10.22 -3.07 -13.33
CA ARG A 151 -9.65 -3.78 -14.49
C ARG A 151 -9.16 -5.16 -14.10
N ARG A 152 -9.27 -6.09 -15.04
CA ARG A 152 -8.64 -7.41 -15.00
C ARG A 152 -7.83 -7.60 -16.26
N SER A 153 -6.66 -8.20 -16.13
CA SER A 153 -5.77 -8.44 -17.26
C SER A 153 -4.87 -9.65 -17.01
N CYS A 154 -4.39 -10.22 -18.10
CA CYS A 154 -3.19 -11.03 -18.09
C CYS A 154 -1.99 -10.14 -18.43
N GLN A 155 -0.94 -10.18 -17.61
CA GLN A 155 0.33 -9.53 -17.88
C GLN A 155 1.38 -10.59 -18.22
N ARG A 156 1.84 -10.60 -19.48
CA ARG A 156 2.96 -11.45 -19.91
C ARG A 156 4.27 -10.84 -19.43
N SER A 157 5.19 -11.69 -18.96
CA SER A 157 6.46 -11.29 -18.36
C SER A 157 7.51 -12.35 -18.64
N THR A 158 8.79 -12.00 -18.49
CA THR A 158 9.91 -12.95 -18.48
C THR A 158 10.10 -13.61 -17.11
N GLN A 159 9.46 -13.07 -16.07
CA GLN A 159 9.52 -13.56 -14.70
C GLN A 159 8.12 -13.67 -14.09
N GLN A 160 7.87 -14.74 -13.35
CA GLN A 160 6.65 -14.86 -12.55
C GLN A 160 6.68 -13.84 -11.40
N SER A 161 5.60 -13.09 -11.25
CA SER A 161 5.45 -12.09 -10.19
C SER A 161 4.13 -12.30 -9.46
N SER A 162 4.16 -12.20 -8.14
CA SER A 162 2.97 -12.14 -7.29
C SER A 162 3.16 -11.01 -6.30
N SER A 163 2.36 -9.96 -6.46
CA SER A 163 2.49 -8.75 -5.65
C SER A 163 1.16 -8.10 -5.34
N ILE A 164 1.18 -7.29 -4.29
CA ILE A 164 0.14 -6.34 -3.95
C ILE A 164 0.77 -4.97 -3.93
N ASN A 165 0.21 -4.05 -4.70
CA ASN A 165 0.58 -2.64 -4.69
C ASN A 165 -0.64 -1.82 -4.29
N ILE A 166 -0.50 -0.94 -3.32
CA ILE A 166 -1.57 -0.05 -2.86
C ILE A 166 -1.07 1.37 -3.01
N TYR A 167 -1.82 2.19 -3.73
CA TYR A 167 -1.59 3.63 -3.79
C TYR A 167 -2.77 4.32 -3.10
N ASP A 168 -2.50 5.29 -2.22
CA ASP A 168 -3.54 6.10 -1.58
C ASP A 168 -3.05 7.55 -1.40
N SER A 169 -3.70 8.50 -2.07
CA SER A 169 -3.47 9.96 -1.92
C SER A 169 -4.62 10.67 -1.21
N GLY A 170 -5.51 9.93 -0.54
CA GLY A 170 -6.73 10.48 0.06
C GLY A 170 -7.88 10.57 -0.95
N ASN A 171 -7.67 11.25 -2.07
CA ASN A 171 -8.68 11.49 -3.11
C ASN A 171 -8.70 10.40 -4.20
N PHE A 172 -7.59 9.69 -4.37
CA PHE A 172 -7.46 8.56 -5.27
C PHE A 172 -6.79 7.42 -4.52
N ALA A 173 -7.41 6.23 -4.57
CA ALA A 173 -6.86 5.05 -3.94
C ALA A 173 -7.13 3.81 -4.78
N MET A 174 -6.10 3.01 -5.01
CA MET A 174 -6.18 1.80 -5.82
C MET A 174 -5.34 0.68 -5.22
N MET A 175 -5.84 -0.55 -5.32
CA MET A 175 -5.10 -1.76 -5.03
C MET A 175 -4.91 -2.55 -6.32
N THR A 176 -3.65 -2.86 -6.66
CA THR A 176 -3.29 -3.74 -7.75
C THR A 176 -2.78 -5.05 -7.17
N VAL A 177 -3.45 -6.15 -7.48
CA VAL A 177 -3.02 -7.49 -7.10
C VAL A 177 -2.58 -8.24 -8.34
N LYS A 178 -1.34 -8.73 -8.31
CA LYS A 178 -0.77 -9.66 -9.28
C LYS A 178 -0.62 -11.02 -8.62
N CYS A 179 -0.97 -12.07 -9.35
CA CYS A 179 -0.94 -13.43 -8.85
C CYS A 179 -0.71 -14.41 -9.98
N ASN A 180 -0.21 -15.60 -9.65
CA ASN A 180 0.08 -16.63 -10.64
C ASN A 180 -0.82 -17.87 -10.49
N ARG A 181 -1.84 -17.83 -9.62
CA ARG A 181 -2.86 -18.88 -9.47
C ARG A 181 -3.94 -18.81 -10.58
N MET A 182 -4.51 -19.94 -10.98
CA MET A 182 -5.60 -19.95 -11.97
C MET A 182 -6.77 -19.06 -11.50
N LEU A 183 -7.27 -18.21 -12.41
CA LEU A 183 -8.43 -17.33 -12.19
C LEU A 183 -8.31 -16.46 -10.94
N CYS A 184 -7.08 -16.15 -10.51
CA CYS A 184 -6.82 -15.43 -9.28
C CYS A 184 -7.07 -13.93 -9.39
N ASN A 185 -7.42 -13.40 -10.56
CA ASN A 185 -7.81 -12.00 -10.73
C ASN A 185 -9.33 -11.79 -10.64
N GLY A 186 -10.03 -12.60 -9.85
CA GLY A 186 -11.45 -12.44 -9.53
C GLY A 186 -11.70 -11.63 -8.24
N PRO A 187 -12.96 -11.21 -8.00
CA PRO A 187 -13.35 -10.42 -6.81
C PRO A 187 -12.97 -11.09 -5.49
N LEU A 188 -13.13 -12.42 -5.39
CA LEU A 188 -12.84 -13.17 -4.17
C LEU A 188 -11.37 -13.07 -3.76
N THR A 189 -10.45 -12.92 -4.71
CA THR A 189 -9.02 -12.75 -4.39
C THR A 189 -8.76 -11.38 -3.77
N ILE A 190 -9.36 -10.31 -4.30
CA ILE A 190 -9.22 -8.96 -3.73
C ILE A 190 -9.73 -8.95 -2.28
N GLU A 191 -10.90 -9.51 -2.02
CA GLU A 191 -11.47 -9.56 -0.67
C GLU A 191 -10.63 -10.41 0.29
N ALA A 192 -10.08 -11.53 -0.19
CA ALA A 192 -9.15 -12.33 0.60
C ALA A 192 -7.85 -11.56 0.93
N VAL A 193 -7.31 -10.81 -0.03
CA VAL A 193 -6.14 -9.94 0.19
C VAL A 193 -6.45 -8.86 1.21
N LYS A 194 -7.53 -8.08 1.03
CA LYS A 194 -7.96 -7.04 1.99
C LYS A 194 -8.09 -7.60 3.41
N LYS A 195 -8.68 -8.79 3.55
CA LYS A 195 -8.83 -9.47 4.85
C LYS A 195 -7.49 -9.78 5.52
N VAL A 196 -6.49 -10.23 4.75
CA VAL A 196 -5.13 -10.49 5.28
C VAL A 196 -4.48 -9.18 5.70
N LEU A 197 -4.52 -8.14 4.85
CA LEU A 197 -3.91 -6.85 5.16
C LEU A 197 -4.54 -6.18 6.38
N TYR A 198 -5.87 -6.25 6.50
CA TYR A 198 -6.60 -5.76 7.67
C TYR A 198 -6.23 -6.53 8.95
N ARG A 199 -6.18 -7.87 8.88
CA ARG A 199 -5.78 -8.72 10.02
C ARG A 199 -4.42 -8.34 10.60
N TYR A 200 -3.48 -7.92 9.74
CA TYR A 200 -2.13 -7.51 10.14
C TYR A 200 -1.96 -6.00 10.31
N ASN A 201 -3.06 -5.23 10.38
CA ASN A 201 -3.07 -3.77 10.57
C ASN A 201 -2.24 -3.00 9.50
N ILE A 202 -2.15 -3.55 8.29
CA ILE A 202 -1.49 -2.89 7.15
C ILE A 202 -2.47 -1.87 6.53
N THR A 203 -3.73 -2.26 6.42
CA THR A 203 -4.83 -1.45 5.87
C THR A 203 -6.04 -1.50 6.80
N ASP A 204 -7.03 -0.65 6.54
CA ASP A 204 -8.38 -0.80 7.07
C ASP A 204 -9.15 -1.93 6.34
N ILE A 205 -10.41 -2.12 6.71
CA ILE A 205 -11.30 -3.15 6.15
C ILE A 205 -11.55 -2.99 4.65
N TYR A 206 -11.37 -1.78 4.10
CA TYR A 206 -11.57 -1.49 2.69
C TYR A 206 -10.29 -1.59 1.88
N GLY A 207 -9.14 -1.87 2.52
CA GLY A 207 -7.84 -1.91 1.87
C GLY A 207 -7.15 -0.55 1.78
N ARG A 208 -7.71 0.51 2.39
CA ARG A 208 -7.09 1.84 2.49
C ARG A 208 -6.20 1.94 3.71
N LEU A 209 -5.43 3.01 3.82
CA LEU A 209 -4.56 3.17 4.99
C LEU A 209 -5.34 3.57 6.25
N PRO A 210 -4.95 3.06 7.44
CA PRO A 210 -5.73 3.21 8.68
C PRO A 210 -6.00 4.66 9.14
N SER A 211 -5.24 5.64 8.64
CA SER A 211 -5.39 7.07 8.97
C SER A 211 -6.41 7.81 8.08
N ASN A 212 -6.78 7.26 6.92
CA ASN A 212 -7.64 7.95 5.95
C ASN A 212 -9.14 7.70 6.19
N SER A 213 -9.52 6.52 6.70
CA SER A 213 -10.93 6.19 6.98
C SER A 213 -11.45 6.77 8.30
N SER A 214 -10.56 6.93 9.28
CA SER A 214 -10.88 7.46 10.61
C SER A 214 -11.17 8.97 10.59
N TYR A 215 -10.60 9.73 9.65
CA TYR A 215 -10.84 11.17 9.55
C TYR A 215 -12.24 11.52 9.00
N LEU A 216 -12.77 10.70 8.08
CA LEU A 216 -14.13 10.87 7.52
C LEU A 216 -15.21 10.47 8.53
N SER A 217 -15.01 9.40 9.28
CA SER A 217 -15.98 8.93 10.28
C SER A 217 -16.07 9.89 11.47
N VAL A 218 -14.95 10.39 12.00
CA VAL A 218 -14.95 11.36 13.12
C VAL A 218 -15.66 12.66 12.75
N LYS A 219 -15.47 13.19 11.53
CA LYS A 219 -16.21 14.38 11.07
C LYS A 219 -17.71 14.13 10.96
N PHE A 220 -18.11 12.97 10.46
CA PHE A 220 -19.52 12.61 10.38
C PHE A 220 -20.17 12.51 11.76
N TYR A 221 -19.49 11.84 12.72
CA TYR A 221 -19.98 11.74 14.11
C TYR A 221 -20.05 13.10 14.81
N LEU A 222 -19.06 13.98 14.60
CA LEU A 222 -19.08 15.33 15.18
C LEU A 222 -20.23 16.17 14.62
N ILE A 223 -20.49 16.11 13.30
CA ILE A 223 -21.62 16.79 12.67
C ILE A 223 -22.96 16.25 13.23
N LEU A 224 -23.09 14.93 13.35
CA LEU A 224 -24.28 14.29 13.91
C LEU A 224 -24.51 14.70 15.37
N LEU A 225 -23.44 14.75 16.18
CA LEU A 225 -23.51 15.19 17.57
C LEU A 225 -23.93 16.66 17.68
N THR A 226 -23.39 17.55 16.83
CA THR A 226 -23.80 18.97 16.80
C THR A 226 -25.25 19.15 16.35
N LEU A 227 -25.74 18.36 15.40
CA LEU A 227 -27.15 18.39 14.99
C LEU A 227 -28.06 17.90 16.12
N PHE A 228 -27.68 16.83 16.82
CA PHE A 228 -28.44 16.32 17.96
C PHE A 228 -28.52 17.34 19.11
N LEU A 229 -27.39 17.95 19.46
CA LEU A 229 -27.32 18.98 20.51
C LEU A 229 -28.11 20.25 20.14
N SER A 230 -28.07 20.69 18.88
CA SER A 230 -28.84 21.87 18.44
C SER A 230 -30.36 21.65 18.38
N PHE A 231 -30.82 20.40 18.23
CA PHE A 231 -32.24 20.04 18.36
C PHE A 231 -32.69 19.83 19.81
N TYR A 232 -31.79 19.38 20.70
CA TYR A 232 -32.15 19.08 22.10
C TYR A 232 -32.11 20.31 23.02
N PHE A 233 -31.33 21.34 22.65
CA PHE A 233 -31.22 22.61 23.39
C PHE A 233 -32.05 23.75 22.77
N LYS A 234 -33.06 23.40 21.98
CA LYS A 234 -34.08 24.32 21.45
C LYS A 234 -35.46 23.92 21.98
#